data_AF-W2V156-F1
#
_entry.id   AF-W2V156-F1
#
_cell.length_a   1.000
_cell.length_b   1.000
_cell.length_c   1.000
_cell.angle_alpha   90.00
_cell.angle_beta   90.00
_cell.angle_gamma   90.00
#
_symmetry.space_group_name_H-M   'P 1'
#
loop_
_entity.id
_entity.type
_entity.pdbx_description
1 polymer ?
#
loop_
_entity_poly.entity_id
_entity_poly.type
_entity_poly.pdbx_seq_one_letter_code
_entity_poly.pdbx_strand_id
1 'polypeptide(L)'
;MPLQLIQEADNFLRHSSIEQYSYLRALWRAVILQAFVDCTSEAKRTENQVEKQRAIHWLTEMNRDFILVCRLADYNPCFIRNKALQILNNTVTHKKTRQMFLSVSRNK
;
A
#
# COMPACT_ATOMS: atom_id res chain seq x y z
N MET A 1 -43.20 25.97 0.93
CA MET A 1 -41.94 25.52 0.27
C MET A 1 -42.18 24.10 -0.22
N PRO A 2 -42.05 23.76 -1.51
CA PRO A 2 -42.45 22.45 -2.02
C PRO A 2 -41.50 21.36 -1.50
N LEU A 3 -42.05 20.25 -0.97
CA LEU A 3 -41.28 19.11 -0.45
C LEU A 3 -40.27 18.53 -1.47
N GLN A 4 -40.55 18.66 -2.77
CA GLN A 4 -39.67 18.18 -3.85
C GLN A 4 -38.29 18.85 -3.83
N LEU A 5 -38.23 20.18 -3.63
CA LEU A 5 -36.97 20.93 -3.60
C LEU A 5 -36.07 20.54 -2.42
N ILE A 6 -36.67 20.21 -1.27
CA ILE A 6 -35.93 19.75 -0.09
C ILE A 6 -35.35 18.35 -0.35
N GLN A 7 -36.11 17.50 -1.02
CA GLN A 7 -35.71 16.12 -1.30
C GLN A 7 -34.60 16.04 -2.36
N GLU A 8 -34.63 16.91 -3.37
CA GLU A 8 -33.56 17.06 -4.36
C GLU A 8 -32.26 17.58 -3.72
N ALA A 9 -32.35 18.57 -2.82
CA ALA A 9 -31.19 19.07 -2.09
C ALA A 9 -30.55 18.00 -1.18
N ASP A 10 -31.37 17.20 -0.46
CA ASP A 10 -30.85 16.10 0.36
C ASP A 10 -30.15 15.03 -0.49
N ASN A 11 -30.73 14.67 -1.64
CA ASN A 11 -30.13 13.72 -2.57
C ASN A 11 -28.77 14.23 -3.12
N PHE A 12 -28.68 15.51 -3.47
CA PHE A 12 -27.44 16.12 -3.93
C PHE A 12 -26.35 16.13 -2.85
N LEU A 13 -26.69 16.50 -1.62
CA LEU A 13 -25.77 16.48 -0.48
C LEU A 13 -25.27 15.07 -0.17
N ARG A 14 -26.16 14.07 -0.22
CA ARG A 14 -25.77 12.65 -0.06
C ARG A 14 -24.83 12.22 -1.18
N HIS A 15 -25.14 12.50 -2.43
CA HIS A 15 -24.31 12.10 -3.56
C HIS A 15 -22.91 12.71 -3.49
N SER A 16 -22.82 14.03 -3.29
CA SER A 16 -21.55 14.72 -3.13
C SER A 16 -20.73 14.19 -1.95
N SER A 17 -21.38 13.84 -0.82
CA SER A 17 -20.70 13.21 0.30
C SER A 17 -20.14 11.82 -0.06
N ILE A 18 -20.92 10.99 -0.76
CA ILE A 18 -20.52 9.63 -1.15
C ILE A 18 -19.33 9.68 -2.11
N GLU A 19 -19.36 10.59 -3.08
CA GLU A 19 -18.25 10.80 -4.02
C GLU A 19 -16.98 11.24 -3.28
N GLN A 20 -17.09 12.19 -2.36
CA GLN A 20 -15.95 12.63 -1.53
C GLN A 20 -15.37 11.49 -0.71
N TYR A 21 -16.20 10.67 -0.06
CA TYR A 21 -15.75 9.49 0.67
C TYR A 21 -15.09 8.45 -0.24
N SER A 22 -15.59 8.27 -1.46
CA SER A 22 -15.01 7.37 -2.45
C SER A 22 -13.62 7.84 -2.89
N TYR A 23 -13.48 9.13 -3.20
CA TYR A 23 -12.22 9.76 -3.56
C TYR A 23 -11.19 9.64 -2.45
N LEU A 24 -11.57 9.94 -1.20
CA LEU A 24 -10.69 9.82 -0.04
C LEU A 24 -10.21 8.37 0.13
N ARG A 25 -11.10 7.37 0.03
CA ARG A 25 -10.68 5.96 0.07
C ARG A 25 -9.69 5.63 -1.03
N ALA A 26 -9.92 6.09 -2.26
CA ALA A 26 -9.02 5.85 -3.39
C ALA A 26 -7.62 6.45 -3.13
N LEU A 27 -7.55 7.65 -2.55
CA LEU A 27 -6.29 8.28 -2.16
C LEU A 27 -5.51 7.42 -1.17
N TRP A 28 -6.16 6.95 -0.10
CA TRP A 28 -5.49 6.12 0.92
C TRP A 28 -5.07 4.75 0.37
N ARG A 29 -5.83 4.18 -0.57
CA ARG A 29 -5.43 2.99 -1.31
C ARG A 29 -4.18 3.24 -2.15
N ALA A 30 -4.07 4.41 -2.78
CA ALA A 30 -2.89 4.78 -3.55
C ALA A 30 -1.64 4.90 -2.67
N VAL A 31 -1.76 5.44 -1.45
CA VAL A 31 -0.65 5.48 -0.47
C VAL A 31 -0.15 4.07 -0.14
N ILE A 32 -1.06 3.14 0.14
CA ILE A 32 -0.71 1.74 0.42
C ILE A 32 -0.04 1.10 -0.81
N LEU A 33 -0.59 1.32 -2.00
CA LEU A 33 -0.03 0.81 -3.25
C LEU A 33 1.40 1.35 -3.47
N GLN A 34 1.63 2.64 -3.25
CA GLN A 34 2.95 3.23 -3.40
C GLN A 34 3.96 2.59 -2.45
N ALA A 35 3.58 2.34 -1.19
CA ALA A 35 4.45 1.63 -0.25
C ALA A 35 4.81 0.21 -0.73
N PHE A 36 3.88 -0.51 -1.38
CA PHE A 36 4.20 -1.80 -2.01
C PHE A 36 5.14 -1.66 -3.22
N VAL A 37 4.96 -0.64 -4.05
CA VAL A 37 5.87 -0.36 -5.17
C VAL A 37 7.28 -0.06 -4.66
N ASP A 38 7.39 0.80 -3.65
CA ASP A 38 8.67 1.20 -3.08
C ASP A 38 9.37 0.01 -2.41
N CYS A 39 8.63 -0.81 -1.65
CA CYS A 39 9.21 -1.98 -0.98
C CYS A 39 9.66 -3.07 -1.97
N THR A 40 9.01 -3.20 -3.13
CA THR A 40 9.36 -4.20 -4.17
C THR A 40 10.37 -3.70 -5.18
N SER A 41 10.69 -2.41 -5.20
CA SER A 41 11.61 -1.81 -6.16
C SER A 41 13.01 -2.46 -6.17
N GLU A 42 13.59 -2.62 -7.36
CA GLU A 42 15.02 -2.96 -7.55
C GLU A 42 15.89 -1.70 -7.53
N ALA A 43 15.79 -0.92 -6.45
CA ALA A 43 16.57 0.29 -6.28
C ALA A 43 18.08 0.04 -6.47
N LYS A 44 18.76 0.79 -7.34
CA LYS A 44 20.24 0.74 -7.49
C LYS A 44 20.93 1.92 -6.80
N ARG A 45 20.24 3.07 -6.75
CA ARG A 45 20.70 4.29 -6.11
C ARG A 45 20.45 4.24 -4.61
N THR A 46 21.35 4.83 -3.83
CA THR A 46 21.30 4.83 -2.36
C THR A 46 20.03 5.50 -1.84
N GLU A 47 19.61 6.62 -2.44
CA GLU A 47 18.40 7.34 -2.02
C GLU A 47 17.16 6.43 -2.13
N ASN A 48 17.04 5.71 -3.25
CA ASN A 48 15.92 4.80 -3.49
C ASN A 48 15.98 3.57 -2.56
N GLN A 49 17.17 3.17 -2.08
CA GLN A 49 17.30 2.11 -1.08
C GLN A 49 16.79 2.57 0.29
N VAL A 50 17.01 3.84 0.67
CA VAL A 50 16.47 4.40 1.91
C VAL A 50 14.95 4.37 1.88
N GLU A 51 14.33 4.84 0.80
CA GLU A 51 12.87 4.82 0.66
C GLU A 51 12.29 3.40 0.65
N LYS A 52 12.95 2.45 -0.01
CA LYS A 52 12.59 1.03 0.08
C LYS A 52 12.60 0.52 1.52
N GLN A 53 13.63 0.83 2.31
CA GLN A 53 13.69 0.41 3.72
C GLN A 53 12.61 1.07 4.57
N ARG A 54 12.34 2.36 4.34
CA ARG A 54 11.24 3.07 5.00
C ARG A 54 9.89 2.43 4.69
N ALA A 55 9.63 2.10 3.43
CA ALA A 55 8.40 1.43 3.01
C ALA A 55 8.25 0.03 3.64
N ILE A 56 9.34 -0.75 3.69
CA ILE A 56 9.35 -2.06 4.36
C ILE A 56 9.00 -1.92 5.84
N HIS A 57 9.65 -0.99 6.53
CA HIS A 57 9.43 -0.72 7.93
C HIS A 57 7.97 -0.30 8.19
N TRP A 58 7.49 0.67 7.42
CA TRP A 58 6.11 1.16 7.51
C TRP A 58 5.06 0.05 7.31
N LEU A 59 5.25 -0.83 6.32
CA LEU A 59 4.34 -1.96 6.06
C LEU A 59 4.39 -3.08 7.12
N THR A 60 5.44 -3.13 7.95
CA THR A 60 5.69 -4.27 8.84
C THR A 60 5.59 -3.95 10.34
N GLU A 61 5.73 -2.69 10.74
CA GLU A 61 5.74 -2.29 12.15
C GLU A 61 4.37 -2.21 12.84
N MET A 62 3.25 -2.12 12.10
CA MET A 62 1.90 -1.90 12.69
C MET A 62 1.81 -0.62 13.53
N ASN A 63 2.48 0.46 13.11
CA ASN A 63 2.38 1.74 13.78
C ASN A 63 0.99 2.39 13.61
N ARG A 64 0.72 3.47 14.37
CA ARG A 64 -0.62 4.09 14.43
C ARG A 64 -1.05 4.70 13.09
N ASP A 65 -0.11 5.32 12.38
CA ASP A 65 -0.28 5.90 11.06
C ASP A 65 -0.61 4.83 10.01
N PHE A 66 0.08 3.69 9.99
CA PHE A 66 -0.26 2.57 9.11
C PHE A 66 -1.68 2.05 9.38
N ILE A 67 -2.04 1.85 10.65
CA ILE A 67 -3.39 1.39 11.03
C ILE A 67 -4.45 2.40 10.58
N LEU A 68 -4.19 3.70 10.78
CA LEU A 68 -5.08 4.77 10.36
C LEU A 68 -5.26 4.77 8.83
N VAL A 69 -4.17 4.74 8.07
CA VAL A 69 -4.22 4.71 6.60
C VAL A 69 -4.97 3.48 6.09
N CYS A 70 -4.74 2.30 6.68
CA CYS A 70 -5.50 1.09 6.34
C CYS A 70 -7.00 1.26 6.59
N ARG A 71 -7.40 1.82 7.74
CA ARG A 71 -8.82 2.09 8.04
C ARG A 71 -9.44 3.08 7.07
N LEU A 72 -8.72 4.16 6.74
CA LEU A 72 -9.19 5.17 5.78
C LEU A 72 -9.27 4.63 4.34
N ALA A 73 -8.47 3.61 4.00
CA ALA A 73 -8.53 2.89 2.73
C ALA A 73 -9.59 1.78 2.69
N ASP A 74 -10.29 1.53 3.81
CA ASP A 74 -11.22 0.42 4.02
C ASP A 74 -10.54 -0.97 3.90
N TYR A 75 -9.37 -1.10 4.53
CA TYR A 75 -8.60 -2.34 4.61
C TYR A 75 -8.33 -2.78 6.05
N ASN A 76 -8.24 -4.10 6.24
CA ASN A 76 -7.75 -4.69 7.47
C ASN A 76 -6.21 -4.55 7.57
N PRO A 77 -5.66 -3.87 8.60
CA PRO A 77 -4.22 -3.66 8.73
C PRO A 77 -3.41 -4.98 8.81
N CYS A 78 -3.94 -5.99 9.50
CA CYS A 78 -3.29 -7.30 9.61
C CYS A 78 -3.19 -7.99 8.26
N PHE A 79 -4.23 -7.88 7.42
CA PHE A 79 -4.22 -8.44 6.07
C PHE A 79 -3.13 -7.80 5.20
N ILE A 80 -3.06 -6.46 5.19
CA ILE A 80 -2.07 -5.71 4.41
C ILE A 80 -0.65 -6.06 4.87
N ARG A 81 -0.39 -6.08 6.18
CA ARG A 81 0.91 -6.47 6.73
C ARG A 81 1.29 -7.90 6.37
N ASN A 82 0.36 -8.84 6.50
CA ASN A 82 0.62 -10.25 6.17
C ASN A 82 0.98 -10.40 4.69
N LYS A 83 0.32 -9.65 3.80
CA LYS A 83 0.67 -9.58 2.38
C LYS A 83 2.07 -9.00 2.14
N ALA A 84 2.43 -7.92 2.84
CA ALA A 84 3.78 -7.35 2.76
C ALA A 84 4.85 -8.36 3.19
N LEU A 85 4.67 -9.05 4.33
CA LEU A 85 5.60 -10.07 4.81
C LEU A 85 5.75 -11.24 3.81
N GLN A 86 4.66 -11.70 3.21
CA GLN A 86 4.70 -12.74 2.17
C GLN A 86 5.55 -12.32 0.96
N ILE A 87 5.33 -11.10 0.46
CA ILE A 87 6.10 -10.57 -0.68
C ILE A 87 7.59 -10.47 -0.34
N LEU A 88 7.91 -9.93 0.84
CA LEU A 88 9.30 -9.78 1.27
C LEU A 88 10.01 -11.12 1.39
N ASN A 89 9.39 -12.13 2.00
CA ASN A 89 9.95 -13.48 2.10
C ASN A 89 10.21 -14.11 0.72
N ASN A 90 9.31 -13.90 -0.24
CA ASN A 90 9.48 -14.39 -1.61
C ASN A 90 10.67 -13.71 -2.31
N THR A 91 10.83 -12.39 -2.16
CA THR A 91 11.96 -11.66 -2.76
C THR A 91 13.32 -12.10 -2.22
N VAL A 92 13.41 -12.41 -0.92
CA VAL A 92 14.64 -12.95 -0.30
C VAL A 92 14.98 -14.31 -0.88
N THR A 93 13.98 -15.18 -1.05
CA THR A 93 14.15 -16.52 -1.60
C THR A 93 14.68 -16.47 -3.04
N HIS A 94 14.11 -15.63 -3.91
CA HIS A 94 14.58 -15.47 -5.29
C HIS A 94 16.02 -14.93 -5.39
N LYS A 95 16.41 -13.98 -4.53
CA LYS A 95 17.79 -13.47 -4.48
C LYS A 95 18.78 -14.55 -4.06
N LYS A 96 18.44 -15.34 -3.04
CA LYS A 96 19.30 -16.44 -2.54
C LYS A 96 19.50 -17.51 -3.61
N THR A 97 18.42 -17.89 -4.30
CA THR A 97 18.45 -18.84 -5.41
C THR A 97 19.31 -18.32 -6.57
N ARG A 98 19.14 -17.07 -7.00
CA ARG A 98 19.96 -16.45 -8.05
C ARG A 98 21.45 -16.39 -7.68
N GLN A 99 21.77 -16.04 -6.43
CA GLN A 99 23.15 -16.01 -5.94
C GLN A 99 23.79 -17.40 -5.94
N MET A 100 23.03 -18.43 -5.54
CA MET A 100 23.47 -19.83 -5.58
C MET A 100 23.78 -20.26 -7.02
N PHE A 101 22.88 -20.01 -7.98
CA PHE A 101 23.13 -20.31 -9.39
C PHE A 101 24.37 -19.60 -9.94
N LEU A 102 24.54 -18.30 -9.66
CA LEU A 102 25.73 -17.54 -10.08
C LEU A 102 27.03 -18.08 -9.47
N SER A 103 27.00 -18.59 -8.23
CA SER A 103 28.17 -19.18 -7.58
C SER A 103 28.56 -20.53 -8.18
N VAL A 104 27.59 -21.34 -8.61
CA VAL A 104 27.84 -22.63 -9.28
C VAL A 104 28.39 -22.44 -10.68
N SER A 105 27.90 -21.43 -11.43
CA SER A 105 28.39 -21.12 -12.79
C SER A 105 29.82 -20.57 -12.84
N ARG A 106 30.36 -20.04 -11.74
CA ARG A 106 31.75 -19.53 -11.67
C ARG A 106 32.79 -20.60 -11.33
N ASN A 107 32.36 -21.78 -10.88
CA ASN A 107 33.22 -22.90 -10.49
C ASN A 107 33.36 -23.98 -11.58
N LYS A 108 32.99 -23.66 -12.82
CA LYS A 108 33.25 -24.46 -14.02
C LYS A 108 34.18 -23.67 -14.93
#